data_AF-A0A2R6GDI2-F1
#
_entry.id   AF-A0A2R6GDI2-F1
#
_cell.length_a   1.000
_cell.length_b   1.000
_cell.length_c   1.000
_cell.angle_alpha   90.00
_cell.angle_beta   90.00
_cell.angle_gamma   90.00
#
_symmetry.space_group_name_H-M   'P 1'
#
loop_
_entity.id
_entity.type
_entity.pdbx_description
1 polymer ?
#
loop_
_entity_poly.entity_id
_entity_poly.type
_entity_poly.pdbx_seq_one_letter_code
_entity_poly.pdbx_strand_id
1 'polypeptide(L)'
;MGDALIGAVVTAVLSVIPLSPVLGGGVAGYLHRDRGTTVGAVSGLLAALPLLVVLWIAFGVFSFVLSAGDVPQGSAFVGVVLALVVAVIVVYAAVLGAVGGLLGVSFAERQSR
;
A
#
# COMPACT_ATOMS: atom_id res chain seq x y z
N MET A 1 21.72 24.30 1.70
CA MET A 1 20.48 24.28 2.51
C MET A 1 19.23 23.95 1.69
N GLY A 2 19.18 24.27 0.38
CA GLY A 2 18.05 23.87 -0.48
C GLY A 2 17.92 22.37 -0.72
N ASP A 3 19.03 21.62 -0.71
CA ASP A 3 19.06 20.19 -1.03
C ASP A 3 18.44 19.32 0.07
N ALA A 4 18.51 19.76 1.33
CA ALA A 4 17.86 19.08 2.45
C ALA A 4 16.33 19.20 2.39
N LEU A 5 15.83 20.33 1.87
CA LEU A 5 14.40 20.55 1.70
C LEU A 5 13.84 19.69 0.56
N ILE A 6 14.59 19.58 -0.54
CA ILE A 6 14.26 18.68 -1.65
C ILE A 6 14.31 17.22 -1.18
N GLY A 7 15.31 16.83 -0.40
CA GLY A 7 15.39 15.51 0.23
C GLY A 7 14.16 15.22 1.11
N ALA A 8 13.74 16.17 1.95
CA ALA A 8 12.55 16.02 2.79
C ALA A 8 11.24 15.94 1.97
N VAL A 9 11.12 16.71 0.89
CA VAL A 9 9.96 16.66 -0.02
C VAL A 9 9.94 15.34 -0.80
N VAL A 10 11.09 14.85 -1.26
CA VAL A 10 11.22 13.53 -1.91
C VAL A 10 10.91 12.43 -0.91
N THR A 11 11.38 12.50 0.34
CA THR A 11 11.03 11.53 1.39
C THR A 11 9.54 11.60 1.77
N ALA A 12 8.92 12.78 1.75
CA ALA A 12 7.46 12.94 1.94
C ALA A 12 6.64 12.40 0.75
N VAL A 13 7.19 12.47 -0.48
CA VAL A 13 6.60 11.87 -1.69
C VAL A 13 6.92 10.37 -1.80
N LEU A 14 8.01 9.88 -1.21
CA LEU A 14 8.33 8.44 -1.12
C LEU A 14 7.68 7.78 0.11
N SER A 15 7.21 8.57 1.08
CA SER A 15 6.24 8.18 2.11
C SER A 15 4.89 7.78 1.51
N VAL A 16 4.73 7.88 0.19
CA VAL A 16 3.69 7.24 -0.63
C VAL A 16 3.87 5.73 -0.60
N ILE A 17 3.34 5.07 0.43
CA ILE A 17 2.60 3.80 0.29
C ILE A 17 1.33 3.73 1.17
N PRO A 18 0.72 4.86 1.62
CA PRO A 18 -0.71 4.86 1.89
C PRO A 18 -1.53 5.28 0.65
N LEU A 19 -1.03 6.17 -0.21
CA LEU A 19 -1.81 6.77 -1.31
C LEU A 19 -1.43 6.29 -2.72
N SER A 20 -0.38 5.47 -2.87
CA SER A 20 -0.03 4.87 -4.17
C SER A 20 -1.16 4.01 -4.77
N PRO A 21 -2.00 3.32 -3.97
CA PRO A 21 -3.18 2.63 -4.49
C PRO A 21 -4.15 3.58 -5.21
N VAL A 22 -4.33 4.80 -4.71
CA VAL A 22 -5.25 5.79 -5.30
C VAL A 22 -4.73 6.26 -6.65
N LEU A 23 -3.42 6.53 -6.76
CA LEU A 23 -2.80 6.96 -8.01
C LEU A 23 -2.79 5.84 -9.05
N GLY A 24 -2.39 4.62 -8.66
CA GLY A 24 -2.42 3.44 -9.53
C GLY A 24 -3.86 3.11 -9.98
N GLY A 25 -4.80 3.17 -9.04
CA GLY A 25 -6.21 2.96 -9.33
C GLY A 25 -6.79 4.03 -10.25
N GLY A 26 -6.48 5.30 -10.03
CA GLY A 26 -6.93 6.41 -10.88
C GLY A 26 -6.44 6.29 -12.32
N VAL A 27 -5.17 5.96 -12.52
CA VAL A 27 -4.61 5.71 -13.86
C VAL A 27 -5.29 4.52 -14.53
N ALA A 28 -5.51 3.44 -13.77
CA ALA A 28 -6.16 2.25 -14.30
C ALA A 28 -7.64 2.49 -14.68
N GLY A 29 -8.36 3.28 -13.88
CA GLY A 29 -9.74 3.68 -14.15
C GLY A 29 -9.90 4.64 -15.32
N TYR A 30 -8.93 5.55 -15.52
CA TYR A 30 -8.90 6.40 -16.72
C TYR A 30 -8.72 5.59 -18.01
N LEU A 31 -7.94 4.50 -17.94
CA LEU A 31 -7.66 3.62 -19.08
C LEU A 31 -8.78 2.60 -19.34
N HIS A 32 -9.45 2.10 -18.29
CA HIS A 32 -10.51 1.10 -18.37
C HIS A 32 -11.83 1.64 -17.82
N ARG A 33 -12.52 2.46 -18.63
CA ARG A 33 -13.76 3.17 -18.25
C ARG A 33 -14.86 2.24 -17.74
N ASP A 34 -15.01 1.05 -18.32
CA ASP A 34 -16.11 0.12 -18.00
C ASP A 34 -15.86 -0.72 -16.73
N ARG A 35 -14.61 -0.78 -16.24
CA ARG A 35 -14.18 -1.64 -15.11
C ARG A 35 -13.29 -0.94 -14.09
N GLY A 36 -13.26 0.39 -14.09
CA GLY A 36 -12.28 1.17 -13.33
C GLY A 36 -12.24 0.87 -11.84
N THR A 37 -13.37 0.57 -11.20
CA THR A 37 -13.44 0.16 -9.78
C THR A 37 -12.69 -1.14 -9.50
N THR A 38 -12.92 -2.18 -10.31
CA THR A 38 -12.31 -3.50 -10.12
C THR A 38 -10.83 -3.48 -10.48
N VAL A 39 -10.47 -2.82 -11.59
CA VAL A 39 -9.07 -2.67 -12.00
C VAL A 39 -8.33 -1.78 -10.99
N GLY A 40 -8.99 -0.76 -10.44
CA GLY A 40 -8.44 0.07 -9.38
C GLY A 40 -8.18 -0.69 -8.08
N ALA A 41 -9.12 -1.54 -7.64
CA ALA A 41 -8.94 -2.38 -6.45
C ALA A 41 -7.75 -3.35 -6.62
N VAL A 42 -7.62 -3.99 -7.79
CA VAL A 42 -6.51 -4.89 -8.11
C VAL A 42 -5.18 -4.13 -8.17
N SER A 43 -5.15 -2.96 -8.81
CA SER A 43 -3.97 -2.10 -8.84
C SER A 43 -3.56 -1.65 -7.44
N GLY A 44 -4.53 -1.33 -6.58
CA GLY A 44 -4.28 -1.00 -5.18
C GLY A 44 -3.66 -2.15 -4.40
N LEU A 45 -4.15 -3.38 -4.59
CA LEU A 45 -3.54 -4.59 -4.02
C LEU A 45 -2.09 -4.77 -4.48
N LEU A 46 -1.84 -4.62 -5.79
CA LEU A 46 -0.50 -4.74 -6.36
C LEU A 46 0.44 -3.67 -5.81
N ALA A 47 -0.06 -2.44 -5.60
CA ALA A 47 0.69 -1.34 -5.03
C ALA A 47 1.07 -1.56 -3.55
N ALA A 48 0.39 -2.46 -2.84
CA ALA A 48 0.73 -2.85 -1.46
C ALA A 48 1.85 -3.89 -1.37
N LEU A 49 2.17 -4.62 -2.45
CA LEU A 49 3.18 -5.68 -2.44
C LEU A 49 4.56 -5.23 -1.91
N PRO A 50 5.12 -4.06 -2.31
CA PRO A 50 6.41 -3.62 -1.80
C PRO A 50 6.40 -3.44 -0.28
N LEU A 51 5.32 -2.88 0.26
CA LEU A 51 5.14 -2.68 1.70
C LEU A 51 5.04 -4.02 2.45
N LEU A 52 4.32 -4.99 1.89
CA LEU A 52 4.20 -6.33 2.47
C LEU A 52 5.55 -7.04 2.55
N VAL A 53 6.40 -6.91 1.52
CA VAL A 53 7.76 -7.48 1.53
C VAL A 53 8.60 -6.85 2.64
N VAL A 54 8.57 -5.53 2.78
CA VAL A 54 9.31 -4.82 3.84
C VAL A 54 8.85 -5.25 5.23
N LEU A 55 7.54 -5.35 5.46
CA LEU A 55 6.98 -5.82 6.72
C LEU A 55 7.40 -7.25 7.04
N TRP A 56 7.35 -8.14 6.04
CA TRP A 56 7.72 -9.53 6.21
C TRP A 56 9.19 -9.67 6.63
N ILE A 57 10.10 -8.92 5.99
CA ILE A 57 11.52 -8.90 6.35
C ILE A 57 11.69 -8.35 7.77
N ALA A 58 11.08 -7.21 8.09
CA ALA A 58 11.23 -6.55 9.40
C ALA A 58 10.74 -7.44 10.56
N PHE A 59 9.53 -8.01 10.44
CA PHE A 59 8.96 -8.91 11.44
C PHE A 59 9.68 -10.25 11.49
N GLY A 60 10.20 -10.74 10.36
CA GLY A 60 11.05 -11.94 10.32
C GLY A 60 12.33 -11.77 11.12
N VAL A 61 13.06 -10.66 10.89
CA VAL A 61 14.26 -10.31 11.66
C VAL A 61 13.95 -10.13 13.15
N PHE A 62 12.86 -9.41 13.46
CA PHE A 62 12.44 -9.21 14.85
C PHE A 62 12.09 -10.53 15.56
N SER A 63 11.35 -11.42 14.87
CA SER A 63 11.00 -12.75 15.39
C SER A 63 12.24 -13.62 15.62
N PHE A 64 13.21 -13.55 14.71
CA PHE A 64 14.47 -14.28 14.83
C PHE A 64 15.27 -13.85 16.06
N VAL A 65 15.38 -12.54 16.31
CA VAL A 65 16.06 -11.99 17.49
C VAL A 65 15.36 -12.42 18.79
N LEU A 66 14.03 -12.39 18.83
CA LEU A 66 13.26 -12.82 20.01
C LEU A 66 13.41 -14.31 20.29
N SER A 67 13.45 -15.14 19.25
CA SER A 67 13.65 -16.58 19.38
C SER A 67 15.06 -16.93 19.88
N ALA A 68 16.07 -16.10 19.56
CA ALA A 68 17.43 -16.28 20.06
C ALA A 68 17.60 -15.86 21.53
N GLY A 69 16.65 -15.08 22.08
CA GLY A 69 16.65 -14.62 23.46
C GLY A 69 15.83 -15.47 24.44
N ASP A 70 15.45 -16.69 24.06
CA ASP A 70 14.62 -17.62 24.87
C ASP A 70 13.30 -17.01 25.40
N VAL A 71 12.67 -16.12 24.64
CA VAL A 71 11.35 -15.55 25.00
C VAL A 71 10.25 -16.54 24.56
N PRO A 72 9.65 -17.34 25.46
CA PRO A 72 8.88 -18.54 25.07
C PRO A 72 7.57 -18.25 24.34
N GLN A 73 7.12 -16.98 24.34
CA GLN A 73 5.86 -16.52 23.75
C GLN A 73 6.05 -15.38 22.73
N GLY A 74 7.27 -14.89 22.55
CA GLY A 74 7.54 -13.70 21.74
C GLY A 74 7.25 -13.90 20.26
N SER A 75 7.61 -15.06 19.71
CA SER A 75 7.46 -15.36 18.28
C SER A 75 6.01 -15.56 17.84
N ALA A 76 5.21 -16.27 18.64
CA ALA A 76 3.78 -16.49 18.34
C ALA A 76 2.99 -15.17 18.37
N PHE A 77 3.26 -14.31 19.36
CA PHE A 77 2.64 -12.99 19.46
C PHE A 77 2.97 -12.11 18.24
N VAL A 78 4.25 -12.09 17.82
CA VAL A 78 4.69 -11.33 16.64
C VAL A 78 4.03 -11.83 15.36
N GLY A 79 3.82 -13.15 15.21
CA GLY A 79 3.08 -13.72 14.08
C GLY A 79 1.62 -13.24 14.01
N VAL A 80 0.92 -13.22 15.15
CA VAL A 80 -0.48 -12.73 15.22
C VAL A 80 -0.56 -11.24 14.87
N VAL A 81 0.34 -10.43 15.44
CA VAL A 81 0.41 -8.99 15.15
C VAL A 81 0.70 -8.75 13.68
N LEU A 82 1.66 -9.47 13.08
CA LEU A 82 1.95 -9.35 11.65
C LEU A 82 0.73 -9.67 10.79
N ALA A 83 0.02 -10.77 11.07
CA ALA A 83 -1.16 -11.16 10.32
C ALA A 83 -2.26 -10.08 10.37
N LEU A 84 -2.49 -9.49 11.55
CA LEU A 84 -3.47 -8.41 11.71
C LEU A 84 -3.07 -7.15 10.93
N VAL A 85 -1.80 -6.75 11.00
CA VAL A 85 -1.30 -5.58 10.29
C VAL A 85 -1.38 -5.79 8.76
N VAL A 86 -1.00 -6.96 8.27
CA VAL A 86 -1.11 -7.32 6.85
C VAL A 86 -2.57 -7.27 6.38
N ALA A 87 -3.50 -7.83 7.16
CA ALA A 87 -4.93 -7.78 6.82
C ALA A 87 -5.45 -6.35 6.69
N VAL A 88 -5.09 -5.47 7.62
CA VAL A 88 -5.45 -4.05 7.58
C VAL A 88 -4.87 -3.36 6.35
N ILE A 89 -3.59 -3.59 6.03
CA ILE A 89 -2.92 -3.01 4.86
C ILE A 89 -3.60 -3.44 3.56
N VAL A 90 -3.91 -4.73 3.42
CA VAL A 90 -4.56 -5.27 2.22
C VAL A 90 -5.94 -4.66 2.03
N VAL A 91 -6.75 -4.60 3.10
CA VAL A 91 -8.08 -3.98 3.05
C VAL A 91 -7.98 -2.50 2.70
N TYR A 92 -7.09 -1.77 3.36
CA TYR A 92 -6.87 -0.35 3.12
C TYR A 92 -6.45 -0.07 1.67
N ALA A 93 -5.50 -0.84 1.14
CA ALA A 93 -5.00 -0.68 -0.22
C ALA A 93 -6.06 -1.05 -1.28
N ALA A 94 -6.86 -2.08 -1.02
CA ALA A 94 -7.98 -2.46 -1.90
C ALA A 94 -9.02 -1.33 -1.99
N VAL A 95 -9.42 -0.77 -0.84
CA VAL A 95 -10.41 0.30 -0.75
C VAL A 95 -9.90 1.56 -1.45
N LEU A 96 -8.67 2.00 -1.15
CA LEU A 96 -8.10 3.18 -1.80
C LEU A 96 -7.88 2.98 -3.30
N GLY A 97 -7.47 1.78 -3.72
CA GLY A 97 -7.36 1.43 -5.14
C GLY A 97 -8.70 1.51 -5.87
N ALA A 98 -9.75 0.96 -5.27
CA ALA A 98 -11.11 1.02 -5.82
C ALA A 98 -11.62 2.47 -5.93
N VAL A 99 -11.37 3.28 -4.90
CA VAL A 99 -11.70 4.72 -4.87
C VAL A 99 -10.93 5.46 -5.96
N GLY A 100 -9.63 5.22 -6.10
CA GLY A 100 -8.83 5.77 -7.20
C GLY A 100 -9.42 5.41 -8.57
N GLY A 101 -9.72 4.12 -8.76
CA GLY A 101 -10.36 3.59 -9.96
C GLY A 101 -11.65 4.30 -10.36
N LEU A 102 -12.56 4.47 -9.39
CA LEU A 102 -13.83 5.19 -9.59
C LEU A 102 -13.60 6.65 -9.99
N LEU A 103 -12.69 7.34 -9.31
CA LEU A 103 -12.36 8.74 -9.62
C LEU A 103 -11.79 8.85 -11.05
N GLY A 104 -10.91 7.93 -11.45
CA GLY A 104 -10.34 7.89 -12.81
C GLY A 104 -11.38 7.80 -13.93
N VAL A 105 -12.41 6.96 -13.75
CA VAL A 105 -13.52 6.84 -14.72
C VAL A 105 -14.29 8.14 -14.83
N SER A 106 -14.60 8.78 -13.69
CA SER A 106 -15.39 10.01 -13.65
C SER A 106 -14.70 11.19 -14.35
N PHE A 107 -13.37 11.28 -14.28
CA PHE A 107 -12.60 12.28 -15.01
C PHE A 107 -12.56 11.98 -16.51
N ALA A 108 -12.46 10.71 -16.91
CA ALA A 108 -12.42 10.30 -18.30
C ALA A 108 -13.75 10.60 -19.03
N GLU A 109 -14.89 10.44 -18.35
CA GLU A 109 -16.21 10.79 -18.92
C GLU A 109 -16.36 12.30 -19.15
N ARG A 110 -15.89 13.13 -18.22
CA ARG A 110 -16.00 14.60 -18.31
C ARG A 110 -15.24 15.20 -19.49
N GLN A 111 -14.17 14.58 -19.95
CA GLN A 111 -13.38 15.06 -21.10
C GLN A 111 -14.01 14.70 -22.45
N SER A 112 -14.99 13.79 -22.46
CA SER A 112 -15.68 13.34 -23.69
C SER A 112 -16.96 14.13 -24.02
N ARG A 113 -17.32 15.11 -23.18
CA ARG A 113 -18.40 16.10 -23.41
C ARG A 113 -17.82 17.45 -23.74
#